data_AF-A0A3D2PPN4-F1
#
_entry.id   AF-A0A3D2PPN4-F1
#
_cell.length_a   1.000
_cell.length_b   1.000
_cell.length_c   1.000
_cell.angle_alpha   90.00
_cell.angle_beta   90.00
_cell.angle_gamma   90.00
#
_symmetry.space_group_name_H-M   'P 1'
#
loop_
_entity.id
_entity.type
_entity.pdbx_description
1 polymer ?
#
loop_
_entity_poly.entity_id
_entity_poly.type
_entity_poly.pdbx_seq_one_letter_code
_entity_poly.pdbx_strand_id
1 'polypeptide(L)'
;DQINAVLNSYGISSIEEAEKITKDAGLNVYDQVKKIQPICFENACWAYTVGAAIAIKKGCKRAADAAAAIGEGLQAFCIPGSVADHRKVGLGHGNLGKMLLEEET
;
A
#
# COMPACT_ATOMS: atom_id res chain seq x y z
N ASP A 1 5.65 -0.87 -16.28
CA ASP A 1 5.47 -1.63 -15.03
C ASP A 1 4.42 -0.91 -14.19
N GLN A 2 3.39 -1.61 -13.74
CA GLN A 2 2.26 -1.05 -12.98
C GLN A 2 2.71 -0.41 -11.66
N ILE A 3 3.73 -0.97 -11.03
CA ILE A 3 4.27 -0.49 -9.76
C ILE A 3 4.97 0.86 -9.98
N ASN A 4 5.88 0.93 -10.95
CA ASN A 4 6.61 2.16 -11.27
C ASN A 4 5.66 3.28 -11.71
N ALA A 5 4.58 2.97 -12.43
CA ALA A 5 3.58 3.96 -12.81
C ALA A 5 2.91 4.60 -11.59
N VAL A 6 2.52 3.80 -10.60
CA VAL A 6 1.91 4.29 -9.34
C VAL A 6 2.93 5.09 -8.53
N LEU A 7 4.14 4.57 -8.33
CA LEU A 7 5.21 5.27 -7.60
C LEU A 7 5.50 6.66 -8.19
N ASN A 8 5.64 6.73 -9.52
CA ASN A 8 5.92 7.98 -10.21
C ASN A 8 4.80 9.02 -10.05
N SER A 9 3.53 8.60 -9.99
CA SER A 9 2.40 9.53 -9.74
C SER A 9 2.47 10.21 -8.36
N TYR A 10 3.22 9.64 -7.43
CA TYR A 10 3.45 10.17 -6.08
C TYR A 10 4.85 10.77 -5.90
N GLY A 11 5.63 10.89 -6.97
CA GLY A 11 7.00 11.37 -6.91
C GLY A 11 7.93 10.46 -6.11
N ILE A 12 7.69 9.15 -6.17
CA ILE A 12 8.56 8.11 -5.60
C ILE A 12 9.24 7.41 -6.79
N SER A 13 10.57 7.36 -6.78
CA SER A 13 11.38 6.88 -7.91
C SER A 13 11.55 5.36 -7.92
N SER A 14 11.44 4.69 -6.77
CA SER A 14 11.60 3.23 -6.68
C SER A 14 10.97 2.63 -5.42
N ILE A 15 10.92 1.30 -5.35
CA ILE A 15 10.45 0.57 -4.16
C ILE A 15 11.40 0.82 -2.98
N GLU A 16 12.70 0.93 -3.21
CA GLU A 16 13.72 1.26 -2.20
C GLU A 16 13.51 2.67 -1.65
N GLU A 17 13.11 3.64 -2.49
CA GLU A 17 12.74 4.96 -2.00
C GLU A 17 11.46 4.90 -1.14
N ALA A 18 10.46 4.11 -1.56
CA ALA A 18 9.26 3.87 -0.75
C ALA A 18 9.63 3.25 0.62
N GLU A 19 10.54 2.28 0.65
CA GLU A 19 11.04 1.69 1.89
C GLU A 19 11.73 2.75 2.75
N LYS A 20 12.62 3.55 2.17
CA LYS A 20 13.30 4.64 2.86
C LYS A 20 12.30 5.63 3.47
N ILE A 21 11.28 6.05 2.72
CA ILE A 21 10.21 6.94 3.21
C ILE A 21 9.55 6.36 4.46
N THR A 22 9.22 5.07 4.45
CA THR A 22 8.60 4.41 5.62
C THR A 22 9.56 4.30 6.80
N LYS A 23 10.83 3.94 6.56
CA LYS A 23 11.86 3.85 7.61
C LYS A 23 12.18 5.21 8.24
N ASP A 24 12.29 6.26 7.43
CA ASP A 24 12.50 7.64 7.89
C ASP A 24 11.32 8.13 8.75
N ALA A 25 10.12 7.58 8.55
CA ALA A 25 8.94 7.81 9.38
C ALA A 25 8.87 6.89 10.63
N GLY A 26 9.89 6.07 10.89
CA GLY A 26 9.95 5.13 12.00
C GLY A 26 9.16 3.84 11.80
N LEU A 27 8.77 3.51 10.57
CA LEU A 27 7.99 2.33 10.22
C LEU A 27 8.82 1.32 9.43
N ASN A 28 9.01 0.13 9.98
CA ASN A 28 9.53 -1.02 9.23
C ASN A 28 8.37 -1.87 8.73
N VAL A 29 7.74 -1.43 7.64
CA VAL A 29 6.50 -2.03 7.13
C VAL A 29 6.73 -3.45 6.61
N TYR A 30 7.85 -3.68 5.93
CA TYR A 30 8.21 -5.00 5.41
C TYR A 30 8.25 -6.05 6.54
N ASP A 31 9.00 -5.79 7.61
CA ASP A 31 9.11 -6.73 8.74
C ASP A 31 7.81 -6.83 9.54
N GLN A 32 7.02 -5.76 9.62
CA GLN A 32 5.70 -5.81 10.24
C GLN A 32 4.76 -6.77 9.51
N VAL A 33 4.73 -6.73 8.18
CA VAL A 33 3.90 -7.64 7.36
C VAL A 33 4.35 -9.08 7.54
N LYS A 34 5.66 -9.36 7.51
CA LYS A 34 6.21 -10.70 7.78
C LYS A 34 5.90 -11.17 9.20
N LYS A 35 5.95 -10.30 10.20
CA LYS A 35 5.61 -10.65 11.58
C LYS A 35 4.14 -11.01 11.74
N ILE A 36 3.24 -10.27 11.07
CA ILE A 36 1.80 -10.52 11.10
C ILE A 36 1.45 -11.81 10.35
N GLN A 37 2.01 -12.01 9.16
CA GLN A 37 1.76 -13.18 8.33
C GLN A 37 3.08 -13.76 7.80
N PRO A 38 3.74 -14.66 8.56
CA PRO A 38 5.07 -15.18 8.19
C PRO A 38 5.13 -15.90 6.84
N ILE A 39 4.01 -16.48 6.41
CA ILE A 39 3.90 -17.22 5.14
C ILE A 39 3.52 -16.31 3.95
N CYS A 40 3.48 -14.99 4.12
CA CYS A 40 3.17 -14.09 3.01
C CYS A 40 4.31 -14.04 1.98
N PHE A 41 3.92 -13.85 0.72
CA PHE A 41 4.86 -13.62 -0.37
C PHE A 41 5.56 -12.27 -0.22
N GLU A 42 6.76 -12.17 -0.78
CA GLU A 42 7.56 -10.94 -0.85
C GLU A 42 6.78 -9.75 -1.42
N ASN A 43 6.00 -9.99 -2.47
CA ASN A 43 5.17 -8.96 -3.09
C ASN A 43 4.16 -8.34 -2.12
N ALA A 44 3.65 -9.09 -1.14
CA ALA A 44 2.75 -8.52 -0.14
C ALA A 44 3.49 -7.49 0.74
N CYS A 45 4.70 -7.83 1.20
CA CYS A 45 5.52 -6.96 2.02
C CYS A 45 5.82 -5.64 1.28
N TRP A 46 6.23 -5.74 0.01
CA TRP A 46 6.49 -4.56 -0.82
C TRP A 46 5.23 -3.76 -1.16
N ALA A 47 4.10 -4.42 -1.43
CA ALA A 47 2.84 -3.73 -1.70
C ALA A 47 2.38 -2.88 -0.52
N TYR A 48 2.48 -3.39 0.71
CA TYR A 48 2.21 -2.62 1.92
C TYR A 48 3.22 -1.51 2.15
N THR A 49 4.52 -1.75 1.92
CA THR A 49 5.56 -0.70 2.02
C THR A 49 5.29 0.44 1.04
N VAL A 50 4.97 0.15 -0.22
CA VAL A 50 4.59 1.15 -1.22
C VAL A 50 3.32 1.88 -0.81
N GLY A 51 2.29 1.16 -0.37
CA GLY A 51 1.05 1.75 0.10
C GLY A 51 1.23 2.70 1.30
N ALA A 52 2.07 2.32 2.26
CA ALA A 52 2.42 3.16 3.40
C ALA A 52 3.23 4.39 2.98
N ALA A 53 4.19 4.25 2.07
CA ALA A 53 4.94 5.38 1.53
C ALA A 53 4.02 6.39 0.81
N ILE A 54 3.04 5.89 0.05
CA ILE A 54 2.00 6.72 -0.59
C ILE A 54 1.18 7.45 0.47
N ALA A 55 0.74 6.78 1.54
CA ALA A 55 0.00 7.40 2.63
C ALA A 55 0.81 8.54 3.30
N ILE A 56 2.11 8.33 3.52
CA ILE A 56 3.02 9.34 4.07
C ILE A 56 3.16 10.52 3.11
N LYS A 57 3.37 10.27 1.80
CA LYS A 57 3.47 11.33 0.78
C LYS A 57 2.19 12.13 0.64
N LYS A 58 1.02 11.51 0.79
CA LYS A 58 -0.30 12.17 0.80
C LYS A 58 -0.57 12.94 2.09
N GLY A 59 0.28 12.79 3.11
CA GLY A 59 0.12 13.45 4.40
C GLY A 59 -1.05 12.91 5.22
N CYS A 60 -1.47 11.65 4.99
CA CYS A 60 -2.59 11.02 5.68
C CYS A 60 -2.41 11.10 7.21
N LYS A 61 -3.41 11.65 7.91
CA LYS A 61 -3.42 11.74 9.39
C LYS A 61 -4.45 10.82 10.03
N ARG A 62 -5.49 10.44 9.29
CA ARG A 62 -6.53 9.50 9.74
C ARG A 62 -6.19 8.09 9.28
N ALA A 63 -6.49 7.10 10.12
CA ALA A 63 -6.30 5.69 9.78
C ALA A 63 -7.10 5.29 8.53
N ALA A 64 -8.32 5.82 8.39
CA ALA A 64 -9.19 5.60 7.23
C ALA A 64 -8.54 6.06 5.90
N ASP A 65 -7.90 7.23 5.88
CA ASP A 65 -7.21 7.75 4.69
C ASP A 65 -5.97 6.92 4.35
N ALA A 66 -5.22 6.51 5.39
CA ALA A 66 -4.07 5.64 5.23
C ALA A 66 -4.47 4.26 4.66
N ALA A 67 -5.60 3.69 5.11
CA ALA A 67 -6.12 2.43 4.58
C ALA A 67 -6.44 2.51 3.08
N ALA A 68 -7.08 3.60 2.64
CA ALA A 68 -7.34 3.83 1.23
C ALA A 68 -6.04 3.92 0.40
N ALA A 69 -5.04 4.67 0.89
CA ALA A 69 -3.74 4.79 0.24
C ALA A 69 -2.97 3.45 0.19
N ILE A 70 -3.07 2.63 1.25
CA ILE A 70 -2.51 1.27 1.24
C ILE A 70 -3.15 0.42 0.14
N GLY A 71 -4.44 0.57 -0.10
CA GLY A 71 -5.14 -0.09 -1.21
C GLY A 71 -4.54 0.22 -2.59
N GLU A 72 -4.01 1.42 -2.80
CA GLU A 72 -3.32 1.79 -4.04
C GLU A 72 -2.01 1.03 -4.22
N GLY A 73 -1.25 0.87 -3.13
CA GLY A 73 -0.05 0.01 -3.10
C GLY A 73 -0.39 -1.45 -3.39
N LEU A 74 -1.43 -2.00 -2.75
CA LEU A 74 -1.93 -3.35 -3.01
C LEU A 74 -2.36 -3.53 -4.47
N GLN A 75 -3.03 -2.52 -5.04
CA GLN A 75 -3.47 -2.56 -6.42
C GLN A 75 -2.28 -2.56 -7.37
N ALA A 76 -1.23 -1.80 -7.09
CA ALA A 76 -0.05 -1.70 -7.93
C ALA A 76 0.63 -3.07 -8.16
N PHE A 77 0.52 -3.98 -7.19
CA PHE A 77 1.10 -5.33 -7.23
C PHE A 77 0.13 -6.41 -7.74
N CYS A 78 -1.10 -6.05 -8.14
CA CYS A 78 -1.99 -6.98 -8.83
C CYS A 78 -1.43 -7.32 -10.21
N ILE A 79 -1.34 -8.62 -10.54
CA ILE A 79 -0.78 -9.08 -11.82
C ILE A 79 -1.67 -8.57 -12.97
N PRO A 80 -1.11 -7.88 -13.98
CA PRO A 80 -1.89 -7.38 -15.12
C PRO A 80 -2.70 -8.48 -15.79
N GLY A 81 -3.99 -8.22 -16.03
CA GLY A 81 -4.91 -9.18 -16.65
C GLY A 81 -5.44 -10.28 -15.72
N SER A 82 -4.98 -10.33 -14.47
CA SER A 82 -5.59 -11.21 -13.46
C SER A 82 -6.97 -10.70 -13.03
N VAL A 83 -7.76 -11.59 -12.42
CA VAL A 83 -9.05 -11.21 -11.80
C VAL A 83 -8.84 -10.11 -10.76
N ALA A 84 -7.74 -10.17 -9.99
CA ALA A 84 -7.44 -9.17 -8.96
C ALA A 84 -7.19 -7.78 -9.56
N ASP A 85 -6.49 -7.70 -10.69
CA ASP A 85 -6.29 -6.45 -11.42
C ASP A 85 -7.60 -5.93 -12.03
N HIS A 86 -8.35 -6.77 -12.74
CA HIS A 86 -9.62 -6.37 -13.36
C HIS A 86 -10.67 -5.92 -12.35
N ARG A 87 -10.79 -6.64 -11.23
CA ARG A 87 -11.76 -6.34 -10.16
C ARG A 87 -11.28 -5.24 -9.20
N LYS A 88 -10.07 -4.70 -9.44
CA LYS A 88 -9.44 -3.68 -8.60
C LYS A 88 -9.42 -4.07 -7.12
N VAL A 89 -9.01 -5.32 -6.85
CA VAL A 89 -9.08 -5.94 -5.53
C VAL A 89 -8.24 -5.20 -4.50
N GLY A 90 -7.07 -4.68 -4.87
CA GLY A 90 -6.24 -3.89 -3.95
C GLY A 90 -6.95 -2.62 -3.49
N LEU A 91 -7.52 -1.85 -4.43
CA LEU A 91 -8.33 -0.67 -4.12
C LEU A 91 -9.56 -1.05 -3.28
N GLY A 92 -10.22 -2.16 -3.62
CA GLY A 92 -11.34 -2.68 -2.86
C GLY A 92 -11.00 -2.95 -1.39
N HIS A 93 -9.86 -3.59 -1.11
CA HIS A 93 -9.42 -3.84 0.27
C HIS A 93 -9.09 -2.54 1.01
N GLY A 94 -8.42 -1.59 0.37
CA GLY A 94 -8.14 -0.29 0.98
C GLY A 94 -9.41 0.47 1.33
N ASN A 95 -10.41 0.47 0.43
CA ASN A 95 -11.69 1.12 0.66
C ASN A 95 -12.53 0.42 1.72
N LEU A 96 -12.50 -0.92 1.78
CA LEU A 96 -13.13 -1.66 2.87
C LEU A 96 -12.49 -1.30 4.21
N GLY A 97 -11.16 -1.27 4.28
CA GLY A 97 -10.43 -0.84 5.48
C GLY A 97 -10.79 0.58 5.89
N LYS A 98 -10.89 1.50 4.92
CA LYS A 98 -11.37 2.88 5.13
C LYS A 98 -12.76 2.88 5.76
N MET A 99 -13.74 2.18 5.17
CA MET A 99 -15.12 2.12 5.66
C MET A 99 -15.21 1.57 7.09
N LEU A 100 -14.40 0.55 7.43
CA LEU A 100 -14.39 -0.03 8.78
C LEU A 100 -13.74 0.88 9.83
N LEU A 101 -12.93 1.85 9.41
CA LEU A 101 -12.24 2.81 10.28
C LEU A 101 -12.96 4.17 10.35
N GLU A 102 -14.00 4.38 9.54
CA GLU A 102 -14.86 5.56 9.62
C GLU A 102 -15.91 5.37 10.73
N GLU A 103 -16.05 6.35 11.60
CA GLU A 103 -17.02 6.34 12.70
C GLU A 103 -18.44 6.73 12.26
N GLU A 104 -18.58 7.26 11.03
CA GLU A 104 -19.86 7.52 10.38
C GLU A 104 -20.35 6.24 9.69
N THR A 105 -20.93 5.33 10.47
CA THR A 105 -21.65 4.14 9.97
C THR A 105 -23.14 4.37 9.86
#